data_AF-A0A061NAB4-F1
#
_entry.id   AF-A0A061NAB4-F1
#
_cell.length_a   1.000
_cell.length_b   1.000
_cell.length_c   1.000
_cell.angle_alpha   90.00
_cell.angle_beta   90.00
_cell.angle_gamma   90.00
#
_symmetry.space_group_name_H-M   'P 1'
#
loop_
_entity.id
_entity.type
_entity.pdbx_description
1 polymer ?
#
loop_
_entity_poly.entity_id
_entity_poly.type
_entity_poly.pdbx_seq_one_letter_code
_entity_poly.pdbx_strand_id
1 'polypeptide(L)' 'MNDAGEVIWDIDFDGNGNGKSDWYEVAEIAESLGFEWGGRWSHFPDYPHLQMTFDFSIRELQEAHETIHTE' A
#
# COMPACT_ATOMS: atom_id res chain seq x y z
N MET A 1 -15.16 -6.05 -7.66
CA MET A 1 -15.81 -6.74 -8.80
C MET A 1 -16.90 -5.82 -9.30
N ASN A 2 -17.19 -5.78 -10.60
CA ASN A 2 -18.33 -5.02 -11.09
C ASN A 2 -19.66 -5.71 -10.71
N ASP A 3 -20.80 -5.11 -11.07
CA ASP A 3 -22.13 -5.68 -10.81
C ASP A 3 -22.35 -7.06 -11.44
N ALA A 4 -21.54 -7.43 -12.44
CA ALA A 4 -21.55 -8.75 -13.08
C ALA A 4 -20.67 -9.79 -12.36
N GLY A 5 -20.02 -9.42 -11.25
CA GLY A 5 -19.11 -10.28 -10.50
C GLY A 5 -17.73 -10.46 -11.16
N GLU A 6 -17.39 -9.65 -12.15
CA GLU A 6 -16.10 -9.73 -12.83
C GLU A 6 -15.02 -9.02 -12.01
N VAL A 7 -13.82 -9.60 -11.99
CA VAL A 7 -12.66 -8.96 -11.38
C VAL A 7 -12.30 -7.74 -12.22
N ILE A 8 -12.28 -6.57 -11.59
CA ILE A 8 -11.90 -5.31 -12.21
C ILE A 8 -10.73 -4.71 -11.43
N TRP A 9 -9.89 -3.97 -12.15
CA TRP A 9 -8.89 -3.09 -11.56
C TRP A 9 -9.25 -1.66 -11.97
N ASP A 10 -9.75 -0.91 -11.00
CA ASP A 10 -10.14 0.49 -11.16
C ASP A 10 -9.86 1.20 -9.82
N ILE A 11 -8.99 2.20 -9.88
CA ILE A 11 -8.52 2.95 -8.71
C ILE A 11 -9.56 3.94 -8.19
N ASP A 12 -10.57 4.27 -9.00
CA ASP A 12 -11.63 5.22 -8.66
C ASP A 12 -12.95 4.50 -8.28
N PHE A 13 -12.94 3.16 -8.25
CA PHE A 13 -14.13 2.37 -7.96
C PHE A 13 -14.65 2.61 -6.54
N ASP A 14 -15.94 2.94 -6.45
CA ASP A 14 -16.70 3.12 -5.21
C ASP A 14 -17.82 2.07 -5.17
N GLY A 15 -17.46 0.85 -4.76
CA GLY A 15 -18.38 -0.28 -4.69
C GLY A 15 -19.30 -0.24 -3.48
N ASN A 16 -18.93 0.50 -2.44
CA ASN A 16 -19.75 0.65 -1.24
C ASN A 16 -20.70 1.87 -1.29
N GLY A 17 -20.53 2.76 -2.28
CA GLY A 17 -21.42 3.87 -2.60
C GLY A 17 -21.32 5.05 -1.64
N ASN A 18 -20.17 5.23 -0.97
CA ASN A 18 -19.98 6.30 0.02
C ASN A 18 -19.37 7.59 -0.56
N GLY A 19 -19.11 7.62 -1.86
CA GLY A 19 -18.51 8.76 -2.57
C GLY A 19 -16.98 8.81 -2.49
N LYS A 20 -16.33 7.75 -2.02
CA LYS A 20 -14.87 7.59 -1.99
C LYS A 20 -14.45 6.34 -2.75
N SER A 21 -13.25 6.38 -3.32
CA SER A 21 -12.66 5.17 -3.89
C SER A 21 -12.36 4.17 -2.77
N ASP A 22 -12.86 2.94 -2.93
CA ASP A 22 -12.65 1.84 -2.00
C ASP A 22 -11.16 1.59 -1.74
N TRP A 23 -10.32 1.71 -2.78
CA TRP A 23 -8.89 1.44 -2.64
C TRP A 23 -8.17 2.54 -1.84
N TYR A 24 -8.60 3.80 -1.99
CA TYR A 24 -8.09 4.87 -1.15
C TYR A 24 -8.49 4.67 0.32
N GLU A 25 -9.69 4.17 0.60
CA GLU A 25 -10.09 3.85 1.98
C GLU A 25 -9.24 2.73 2.58
N VAL A 26 -8.92 1.68 1.81
CA VAL A 26 -7.99 0.62 2.23
C VAL A 26 -6.61 1.18 2.55
N ALA A 27 -6.09 2.05 1.68
CA ALA A 27 -4.80 2.70 1.88
C ALA A 27 -4.79 3.61 3.12
N GLU A 28 -5.82 4.43 3.33
CA GLU A 28 -5.96 5.29 4.50
C GLU A 28 -5.99 4.48 5.81
N ILE A 29 -6.67 3.32 5.80
CA ILE A 29 -6.64 2.39 6.95
C ILE A 29 -5.22 1.86 7.17
N ALA A 30 -4.52 1.44 6.11
CA ALA A 30 -3.15 0.96 6.23
C ALA A 30 -2.20 2.05 6.77
N GLU A 31 -2.32 3.29 6.27
CA GLU A 31 -1.59 4.45 6.79
C GLU A 31 -1.86 4.64 8.30
N SER A 32 -3.12 4.49 8.75
CA SER A 32 -3.48 4.56 10.18
C SER A 32 -2.85 3.46 11.05
N LEU A 33 -2.49 2.33 10.44
CA LEU A 33 -1.82 1.20 11.09
C LEU A 33 -0.28 1.31 11.04
N GLY A 34 0.27 2.36 10.42
CA GLY A 34 1.71 2.58 10.32
C GLY A 34 2.36 2.05 9.04
N PHE A 35 1.57 1.70 8.01
CA PHE A 35 2.11 1.45 6.68
C PHE A 35 2.40 2.77 5.95
N GLU A 36 3.42 2.76 5.10
CA GLU A 36 3.57 3.68 4.00
C GLU A 36 2.85 3.12 2.76
N TRP A 37 2.10 3.97 2.07
CA TRP A 37 1.37 3.60 0.86
C TRP A 37 2.06 4.12 -0.42
N GLY A 38 2.31 3.22 -1.37
CA GLY A 38 2.97 3.55 -2.63
C GLY A 38 2.18 4.48 -3.56
N GLY A 39 0.87 4.59 -3.36
CA GLY A 39 0.04 5.59 -4.04
C GLY A 39 0.38 7.04 -3.65
N ARG A 40 1.11 7.26 -2.55
CA ARG A 40 1.59 8.59 -2.12
C ARG A 40 2.96 8.97 -2.69
N TRP A 41 3.65 8.07 -3.38
CA TRP A 41 5.00 8.33 -3.88
C TRP A 41 4.99 9.46 -4.91
N SER A 42 5.89 10.43 -4.75
CA SER A 42 6.04 11.54 -5.70
C SER A 42 6.59 11.11 -7.06
N HIS A 43 7.34 10.00 -7.08
CA HIS A 43 7.89 9.39 -8.27
C HIS A 43 7.46 7.93 -8.34
N PHE A 44 6.97 7.51 -9.52
CA PHE A 44 6.51 6.15 -9.79
C PHE A 44 5.43 5.66 -8.79
N PRO A 45 4.25 6.31 -8.72
CA PRO A 45 3.18 5.86 -7.84
C PRO A 45 2.82 4.39 -8.07
N ASP A 46 2.81 3.59 -7.00
CA ASP A 46 2.48 2.18 -7.01
C ASP A 46 1.28 1.93 -6.09
N TYR A 47 0.08 2.04 -6.66
CA TYR A 47 -1.16 2.02 -5.89
C TYR A 47 -1.38 0.72 -5.10
N PRO A 48 -1.05 -0.48 -5.61
CA PRO A 48 -1.14 -1.71 -4.83
C PRO A 48 -0.17 -1.82 -3.63
N HIS A 49 0.92 -1.04 -3.59
CA HIS A 49 2.03 -1.27 -2.66
C HIS A 49 1.79 -0.70 -1.26
N LEU A 50 1.99 -1.54 -0.24
CA LEU A 50 1.99 -1.15 1.17
C LEU A 50 3.26 -1.71 1.83
N GLN A 51 3.99 -0.86 2.54
CA GLN A 51 5.20 -1.28 3.27
C GLN A 51 5.23 -0.75 4.69
N MET A 52 5.78 -1.53 5.63
CA MET A 52 6.16 -1.05 6.97
C MET A 52 7.66 -0.98 7.03
N THR A 53 8.21 0.21 7.26
CA THR A 53 9.66 0.40 7.37
C THR A 53 10.13 0.70 8.78
N PHE A 54 9.21 0.93 9.73
CA PHE A 54 9.53 1.26 11.12
C PHE A 54 10.52 2.43 11.25
N ASP A 55 10.29 3.49 10.47
CA ASP A 55 11.14 4.69 10.37
C ASP A 55 12.55 4.47 9.77
N PHE A 56 12.83 3.28 9.23
CA PHE A 56 14.06 2.99 8.50
C PHE A 56 13.87 3.16 6.98
N SER A 57 14.99 3.32 6.28
CA SER A 57 15.05 3.11 4.84
C SER A 57 15.07 1.62 4.51
N ILE A 58 14.61 1.25 3.31
CA ILE A 58 14.70 -0.14 2.80
C ILE A 58 16.14 -0.67 2.86
N ARG A 59 17.12 0.19 2.58
CA ARG A 59 18.54 -0.18 2.66
C ARG A 59 18.96 -0.53 4.09
N GLU A 60 18.57 0.25 5.08
CA GLU A 60 18.89 -0.05 6.49
C GLU A 60 18.27 -1.38 6.94
N LEU A 61 17.04 -1.68 6.50
CA LEU A 61 16.39 -2.97 6.78
C LEU A 61 17.14 -4.15 6.12
N GLN A 62 17.61 -3.97 4.89
CA GLN A 62 18.40 -4.98 4.19
C GLN A 62 19.75 -5.23 4.88
N GLU A 63 20.48 -4.16 5.23
CA GLU A 63 21.76 -4.26 5.95
C GLU A 63 21.60 -4.95 7.31
N ALA A 64 20.54 -4.61 8.06
CA ALA A 64 20.23 -5.26 9.34
C ALA A 64 19.94 -6.75 9.18
N HIS A 65 19.14 -7.13 8.18
CA HIS A 65 18.83 -8.53 7.87
C HIS A 65 20.10 -9.32 7.48
N GLU A 66 20.95 -8.76 6.63
CA GLU A 66 22.21 -9.41 6.24
C GLU A 66 23.15 -9.61 7.43
N THR A 67 23.28 -8.60 8.30
CA THR A 67 24.13 -8.67 9.49
C THR A 67 23.71 -9.80 10.42
N ILE A 68 22.41 -9.93 10.69
CA ILE A 68 21.84 -11.00 11.56
C ILE A 68 22.13 -12.41 11.01
N HIS A 69 22.23 -12.56 9.69
CA HIS A 69 22.44 -13.87 9.05
C HIS A 69 23.91 -14.21 8.76
N THR A 70 24.84 -13.32 9.09
CA THR A 70 26.29 -13.55 8.96
C THR A 70 27.00 -13.92 10.27
N GLU A 71 26.26 -13.95 11.39
CA GLU A 71 26.69 -14.48 12.69
C GLU A 71 26.19 -15.92 12.92
#